data_AF-A0A0Q2M2W4-F1
#
_entry.id   AF-A0A0Q2M2W4-F1
#
_cell.length_a   1.000
_cell.length_b   1.000
_cell.length_c   1.000
_cell.angle_alpha   90.00
_cell.angle_beta   90.00
_cell.angle_gamma   90.00
#
_symmetry.space_group_name_H-M   'P 1'
#
loop_
_entity.id
_entity.type
_entity.pdbx_description
1 polymer ?
#
loop_
_entity_poly.entity_id
_entity_poly.type
_entity_poly.pdbx_seq_one_letter_code
_entity_poly.pdbx_strand_id
1 'polypeptide(L)'
;MGQKIVDPKTGRVVQLPKVFRDERELREFLDEVLERALKDPKYKKEFIDHASEGKVFGISVDLKKLGINVDGIDVVRLEFKFERGEFVLKTAFPEKGSAVWEYNKYLGWRVKR
;
A
#
# COMPACT_ATOMS: atom_id res chain seq x y z
N MET A 1 1.74 -5.16 18.30
CA MET A 1 1.79 -6.62 18.06
C MET A 1 0.65 -6.95 17.11
N GLY A 2 0.93 -7.52 15.94
CA GLY A 2 -0.10 -7.84 14.93
C GLY A 2 -1.01 -8.98 15.39
N GLN A 3 -2.20 -9.08 14.81
CA GLN A 3 -3.07 -10.23 15.04
C GLN A 3 -2.41 -11.51 14.49
N LYS A 4 -2.64 -12.64 15.15
CA LYS A 4 -2.20 -13.95 14.66
C LYS A 4 -3.43 -14.75 14.30
N ILE A 5 -3.44 -15.38 13.13
CA ILE A 5 -4.47 -16.33 12.73
C ILE A 5 -3.85 -17.70 12.50
N VAL A 6 -4.62 -18.75 12.72
CA VAL A 6 -4.23 -20.12 12.38
C VAL A 6 -4.80 -20.46 11.02
N ASP A 7 -3.96 -20.81 10.06
CA ASP A 7 -4.41 -21.29 8.76
C ASP A 7 -5.18 -22.61 8.95
N PRO A 8 -6.49 -22.66 8.65
CA PRO A 8 -7.31 -23.83 8.91
C PRO A 8 -6.94 -25.04 8.03
N LYS A 9 -6.17 -24.85 6.96
CA LYS A 9 -5.71 -25.95 6.09
C LYS A 9 -4.36 -26.51 6.49
N THR A 10 -3.47 -25.67 7.02
CA THR A 10 -2.08 -26.08 7.30
C THR A 10 -1.73 -26.10 8.79
N GLY A 11 -2.59 -25.55 9.66
CA GLY A 11 -2.34 -25.41 11.10
C GLY A 11 -1.25 -24.40 11.44
N ARG A 12 -0.69 -23.69 10.46
CA ARG A 12 0.37 -22.70 10.68
C ARG A 12 -0.19 -21.45 11.32
N VAL A 13 0.52 -20.94 12.33
CA VAL A 13 0.28 -19.61 12.89
C VAL A 13 0.86 -18.58 11.93
N VAL A 14 -0.03 -17.85 11.26
CA VAL A 14 0.33 -16.73 10.37
C VAL A 14 0.19 -15.45 11.16
N GLN A 15 1.27 -14.68 11.25
CA GLN A 15 1.22 -13.34 11.81
C GLN A 15 0.66 -12.40 10.73
N LEU A 16 -0.49 -11.80 11.01
CA LEU A 16 -1.05 -10.78 10.14
C LEU A 16 -0.19 -9.52 10.22
N PRO A 17 -0.14 -8.75 9.12
CA PRO A 17 0.44 -7.41 9.13
C PRO A 17 -0.13 -6.60 10.28
N LYS A 18 0.65 -5.66 10.80
CA LYS A 18 0.19 -4.72 11.82
C LYS A 18 -1.08 -4.02 11.31
N VAL A 19 -2.20 -4.27 11.98
CA VAL A 19 -3.45 -3.55 11.74
C VAL A 19 -3.32 -2.21 12.46
N PHE A 20 -3.60 -1.10 11.75
CA PHE A 20 -3.66 0.22 12.37
C PHE A 20 -4.70 0.19 13.49
N ARG A 21 -4.35 0.76 14.66
CA ARG A 21 -5.20 0.75 15.85
C ARG A 21 -6.41 1.65 15.68
N ASP A 22 -6.25 2.73 14.93
CA ASP A 22 -7.27 3.74 14.67
C ASP A 22 -7.01 4.47 13.34
N GLU A 23 -7.95 5.33 12.95
CA GLU A 23 -7.84 6.16 11.73
C GLU A 23 -6.64 7.09 11.76
N ARG A 24 -6.25 7.59 12.94
CA ARG A 24 -5.14 8.53 13.08
C ARG A 24 -3.82 7.85 12.77
N GLU A 25 -3.58 6.63 13.27
CA GLU A 25 -2.38 5.85 12.98
C GLU A 25 -2.28 5.50 11.49
N LEU A 26 -3.42 5.18 10.85
CA LEU A 26 -3.48 4.97 9.40
C LEU A 26 -3.10 6.25 8.64
N ARG A 27 -3.64 7.40 9.05
CA ARG A 27 -3.39 8.68 8.41
C ARG A 27 -1.95 9.12 8.56
N GLU A 28 -1.38 9.03 9.75
CA GLU A 28 0.04 9.34 10.01
C GLU A 28 0.96 8.48 9.14
N PHE A 29 0.64 7.19 8.97
CA PHE A 29 1.39 6.32 8.05
C PHE A 29 1.27 6.77 6.58
N LEU A 30 0.06 7.06 6.10
CA LEU A 30 -0.15 7.50 4.72
C LEU A 30 0.52 8.85 4.43
N ASP A 31 0.46 9.78 5.38
CA ASP A 31 1.11 11.09 5.29
C ASP A 31 2.64 10.91 5.22
N GLU A 32 3.24 10.05 6.07
CA GLU A 32 4.67 9.75 6.03
C GLU A 32 5.09 9.12 4.69
N VAL A 33 4.34 8.14 4.18
CA VAL A 33 4.61 7.49 2.89
C VAL A 33 4.56 8.51 1.76
N LEU A 34 3.52 9.37 1.74
CA LEU A 34 3.33 10.36 0.70
C LEU A 34 4.42 11.44 0.75
N GLU A 35 4.74 11.96 1.92
CA GLU A 35 5.78 12.97 2.09
C GLU A 35 7.14 12.47 1.61
N ARG A 36 7.51 11.23 1.96
CA ARG A 36 8.77 10.63 1.50
C ARG A 36 8.73 10.30 0.01
N ALA A 37 7.61 9.79 -0.51
CA ALA A 37 7.47 9.51 -1.93
C ALA A 37 7.63 10.80 -2.76
N LEU A 38 7.00 11.91 -2.38
CA LEU A 38 7.09 13.18 -3.12
C LEU A 38 8.48 13.84 -3.05
N LYS A 39 9.33 13.45 -2.10
CA LYS A 39 10.75 13.85 -2.05
C LYS A 39 11.61 13.06 -3.02
N ASP A 40 11.21 11.84 -3.39
CA ASP A 40 11.90 11.05 -4.40
C ASP A 40 11.57 11.58 -5.81
N PRO A 41 12.58 11.97 -6.62
CA PRO A 41 12.37 12.51 -7.96
C PRO A 41 11.57 11.57 -8.88
N LYS A 42 11.71 10.26 -8.72
CA LYS A 42 11.01 9.26 -9.53
C LYS A 42 9.50 9.32 -9.27
N TYR A 43 9.10 9.22 -8.01
CA TYR A 43 7.68 9.22 -7.64
C TYR A 43 7.04 10.58 -7.86
N LYS A 44 7.79 11.67 -7.61
CA LYS A 44 7.34 13.03 -7.94
C LYS A 44 7.05 13.18 -9.43
N LYS A 45 7.91 12.64 -10.30
CA LYS A 45 7.70 12.67 -11.74
C LYS A 45 6.47 11.84 -12.14
N GLU A 46 6.35 10.61 -11.65
CA GLU A 46 5.16 9.78 -11.90
C GLU A 46 3.86 10.48 -11.47
N PHE A 47 3.88 11.15 -10.31
CA PHE A 47 2.74 11.89 -9.80
C PHE A 47 2.33 13.05 -10.72
N ILE A 48 3.30 13.83 -11.22
CA ILE A 48 3.06 14.95 -12.14
C ILE A 48 2.64 14.45 -13.54
N ASP A 49 3.28 13.40 -14.05
CA ASP A 49 2.98 12.87 -15.39
C ASP A 49 1.56 12.26 -15.46
N HIS A 50 1.06 11.72 -14.33
CA HIS A 50 -0.28 11.16 -14.22
C HIS A 50 -1.35 12.13 -13.71
N ALA A 51 -0.95 13.33 -13.29
CA ALA A 51 -1.83 14.40 -12.82
C ALA A 51 -2.64 15.02 -13.98
N SER A 52 -3.64 14.31 -14.47
CA SER A 52 -4.60 14.82 -15.45
C SER A 52 -5.99 14.98 -14.83
N GLU A 53 -6.66 16.08 -15.17
CA GLU A 53 -7.99 16.41 -14.67
C GLU A 53 -9.01 15.30 -14.99
N GLY A 54 -9.84 14.95 -13.99
CA GLY A 54 -10.91 13.96 -14.12
C GLY A 54 -10.48 12.49 -14.13
N LYS A 55 -9.17 12.18 -14.18
CA LYS A 55 -8.67 10.79 -14.18
C LYS A 55 -8.28 10.34 -12.78
N VAL A 56 -8.68 9.11 -12.45
CA VAL A 56 -8.08 8.37 -11.33
C VAL A 56 -6.74 7.84 -11.82
N PHE A 57 -5.69 8.09 -11.05
CA PHE A 57 -4.36 7.53 -11.30
C PHE A 57 -3.81 6.95 -10.02
N GLY A 58 -2.82 6.07 -10.13
CA GLY A 58 -2.16 5.56 -8.94
C GLY A 58 -0.66 5.43 -9.12
N ILE A 59 0.04 5.58 -8.01
CA ILE A 59 1.49 5.40 -7.90
C ILE A 59 1.77 4.20 -7.00
N SER A 60 2.77 3.41 -7.38
CA SER A 60 3.20 2.22 -6.63
C SER A 60 4.47 2.55 -5.88
N VAL A 61 4.36 2.71 -4.57
CA VAL A 61 5.43 3.20 -3.71
C VAL A 61 6.13 2.04 -3.02
N ASP A 62 7.44 1.94 -3.20
CA ASP A 62 8.29 0.94 -2.56
C ASP A 62 8.70 1.45 -1.17
N LEU A 63 8.16 0.82 -0.12
CA LEU A 63 8.35 1.28 1.26
C LEU A 63 9.81 1.18 1.69
N LYS A 64 10.52 0.13 1.25
CA LYS A 64 11.93 -0.09 1.59
C LYS A 64 12.82 1.01 1.03
N LYS A 65 12.55 1.48 -0.20
CA LYS A 65 13.29 2.62 -0.79
C LYS A 65 13.09 3.91 -0.02
N LEU A 66 11.92 4.09 0.59
CA LEU A 66 11.62 5.24 1.43
C LEU A 66 12.12 5.09 2.88
N GLY A 67 12.81 3.99 3.21
CA GLY A 67 13.25 3.69 4.57
C GLY A 67 12.10 3.42 5.55
N ILE A 68 10.92 3.06 5.03
CA ILE A 68 9.75 2.66 5.82
C ILE A 68 9.72 1.13 5.83
N ASN A 69 9.75 0.53 7.01
CA ASN A 69 9.71 -0.92 7.14
C ASN A 69 8.37 -1.37 7.73
N VAL A 70 7.60 -2.10 6.92
CA VAL A 70 6.35 -2.74 7.35
C VAL A 70 6.48 -4.23 7.09
N ASP A 71 6.38 -5.03 8.16
CA ASP A 71 6.53 -6.48 8.06
C ASP A 71 5.56 -7.08 7.04
N GLY A 72 6.13 -7.67 5.99
CA GLY A 72 5.40 -8.37 4.94
C GLY A 72 4.71 -7.51 3.89
N ILE A 73 4.90 -6.18 3.90
CA ILE A 73 4.42 -5.27 2.85
C ILE A 73 5.63 -4.54 2.26
N ASP A 74 5.85 -4.76 0.97
CA ASP A 74 6.97 -4.17 0.23
C ASP A 74 6.52 -2.94 -0.57
N VAL A 75 5.33 -3.01 -1.18
CA VAL A 75 4.80 -1.95 -2.06
C VAL A 75 3.38 -1.59 -1.65
N VAL A 76 3.10 -0.28 -1.59
CA VAL A 76 1.76 0.28 -1.39
C VAL A 76 1.32 1.01 -2.65
N ARG A 77 0.12 0.69 -3.14
CA ARG A 77 -0.54 1.44 -4.20
C ARG A 77 -1.33 2.59 -3.57
N LEU A 78 -1.08 3.80 -4.04
CA LEU A 78 -1.84 5.00 -3.67
C LEU A 78 -2.63 5.46 -4.90
N GLU A 79 -3.95 5.58 -4.79
CA GLU A 79 -4.80 6.03 -5.88
C GLU A 79 -5.37 7.42 -5.60
N PHE A 80 -5.13 8.33 -6.53
CA PHE A 80 -5.50 9.73 -6.47
C PHE A 80 -6.53 10.07 -7.54
N LYS A 81 -7.26 11.15 -7.30
CA LYS A 81 -8.07 11.81 -8.30
C LYS A 81 -7.90 13.31 -8.17
N PHE A 82 -7.76 14.00 -9.31
CA PHE A 82 -7.78 15.46 -9.33
C PHE A 82 -9.23 15.95 -9.30
N GLU A 83 -9.61 16.61 -8.22
CA GLU A 83 -10.95 17.14 -8.00
C GLU A 83 -10.85 18.60 -7.53
N ARG A 84 -11.52 19.52 -8.24
CA ARG A 84 -11.65 20.94 -7.83
C ARG A 84 -10.31 21.65 -7.58
N GLY A 85 -9.27 21.33 -8.35
CA GLY A 85 -7.95 21.95 -8.20
C GLY A 85 -7.03 21.24 -7.21
N GLU A 86 -7.48 20.16 -6.56
CA GLU A 86 -6.72 19.43 -5.55
C GLU A 86 -6.54 17.96 -5.91
N PHE A 87 -5.39 17.38 -5.52
CA PHE A 87 -5.17 15.93 -5.59
C PHE A 87 -5.72 15.26 -4.33
N VAL A 88 -6.75 14.43 -4.50
CA VAL A 88 -7.40 13.73 -3.40
C VAL A 88 -6.99 12.25 -3.44
N LEU A 89 -6.39 11.74 -2.36
CA LEU A 89 -6.16 10.32 -2.16
C LEU A 89 -7.52 9.63 -1.94
N LYS A 90 -7.91 8.74 -2.85
CA LYS A 90 -9.21 8.02 -2.80
C LYS A 90 -9.08 6.66 -2.13
N THR A 91 -7.96 5.96 -2.36
CA THR A 91 -7.70 4.68 -1.71
C THR A 91 -6.19 4.41 -1.62
N ALA A 92 -5.82 3.55 -0.67
CA ALA A 92 -4.47 3.05 -0.50
C ALA A 92 -4.55 1.59 -0.07
N PHE A 93 -3.74 0.73 -0.69
CA PHE A 93 -3.70 -0.68 -0.32
C PHE A 93 -2.34 -1.32 -0.61
N PRO A 94 -1.98 -2.39 0.13
CA PRO A 94 -0.79 -3.18 -0.16
C PRO A 94 -0.89 -3.81 -1.55
N GLU A 95 0.10 -3.56 -2.40
CA GLU A 95 0.17 -4.12 -3.74
C GLU A 95 1.04 -5.37 -3.80
N LYS A 96 2.17 -5.36 -3.07
CA LYS A 96 3.14 -6.45 -3.03
C LYS A 96 3.76 -6.63 -1.66
N GLY A 97 4.15 -7.85 -1.35
CA GLY A 97 4.88 -8.21 -0.14
C GLY A 97 4.59 -9.64 0.29
N SER A 98 5.43 -10.18 1.17
CA SER A 98 5.30 -11.58 1.64
C SER A 98 3.99 -11.87 2.40
N ALA A 99 3.33 -10.83 2.92
CA ALA A 99 2.04 -10.90 3.58
C ALA A 99 0.87 -10.38 2.72
N VAL A 100 1.11 -10.02 1.45
CA VAL A 100 0.05 -9.62 0.51
C VAL A 100 -0.37 -10.83 -0.29
N TRP A 101 -1.63 -11.23 -0.16
CA TRP A 101 -2.18 -12.40 -0.82
C TRP A 101 -3.21 -12.02 -1.88
N GLU A 102 -3.20 -12.75 -2.99
CA GLU A 102 -4.23 -12.73 -4.00
C GLU A 102 -4.85 -14.11 -4.17
N TYR A 103 -6.11 -14.13 -4.56
CA TYR A 103 -6.80 -15.35 -4.93
C TYR A 103 -6.84 -15.46 -6.45
N ASN A 104 -6.29 -16.55 -6.97
CA ASN A 104 -6.43 -16.94 -8.37
C ASN A 104 -7.33 -18.17 -8.48
N LYS A 105 -8.36 -18.12 -9.32
CA LYS A 105 -9.33 -19.22 -9.49
C LYS A 105 -8.66 -20.56 -9.85
N TYR A 106 -7.58 -20.53 -10.61
CA TYR A 106 -6.88 -21.73 -11.09
C TYR A 106 -5.78 -22.21 -10.15
N LEU A 107 -5.20 -21.29 -9.36
CA LEU A 107 -3.97 -21.55 -8.62
C LEU A 107 -4.13 -21.39 -7.09
N GLY A 108 -5.32 -21.03 -6.63
CA GLY A 108 -5.63 -20.79 -5.22
C GLY A 108 -5.04 -19.49 -4.69
N TRP A 109 -4.88 -19.44 -3.36
CA TRP A 109 -4.23 -18.33 -2.67
C TRP A 109 -2.73 -18.29 -2.97
N ARG A 110 -2.23 -17.13 -3.38
CA ARG A 110 -0.82 -16.89 -3.66
C ARG A 110 -0.35 -15.56 -3.10
N VAL A 111 0.94 -15.48 -2.78
CA VAL A 111 1.59 -14.24 -2.36
C VAL A 111 1.86 -13.37 -3.59
N LYS A 112 1.45 -12.09 -3.55
CA LYS A 112 1.83 -11.07 -4.53
C LYS A 112 3.27 -10.61 -4.24
N ARG A 113 4.22 -11.20 -4.95
CA ARG A 113 5.64 -10.82 -4.87
C ARG A 113 5.97 -9.63 -5.78
#